data_AF-A0A2W1TF72-F1
#
_entry.id   AF-A0A2W1TF72-F1
#
_cell.length_a   1.000
_cell.length_b   1.000
_cell.length_c   1.000
_cell.angle_alpha   90.00
_cell.angle_beta   90.00
_cell.angle_gamma   90.00
#
_symmetry.space_group_name_H-M   'P 1'
#
loop_
_entity.id
_entity.type
_entity.pdbx_description
1 polymer ?
#
loop_
_entity_poly.entity_id
_entity_poly.type
_entity_poly.pdbx_seq_one_letter_code
_entity_poly.pdbx_strand_id
1 'polypeptide(L)'
;MDDCAAFCSHVLWGGKPGPILWVDNFKTAGDGTYAPGAGDLAPWDVLLFDWEGNGVGNHVEFMVADLGNGFVRTFGANGSDSREARYRTRPKRYILGRFRPGWSAALVVPPKLPAPIIDQEDDDMLILDNGHGQGLLSGGKLTSIPSPDDVRALRKAKVKVAKVSPEFYNRLRETAK
;
A
#
# COMPACT_ATOMS: atom_id res chain seq x y z
N MET A 1 -12.93 5.25 -25.87
CA MET A 1 -11.71 4.82 -25.16
C MET A 1 -11.77 5.50 -23.82
N ASP A 2 -11.87 4.71 -22.75
CA ASP A 2 -12.12 5.25 -21.43
C ASP A 2 -10.77 5.46 -20.73
N ASP A 3 -10.37 6.71 -20.51
CA ASP A 3 -9.08 7.02 -19.85
C ASP A 3 -8.97 6.40 -18.46
N CYS A 4 -10.11 6.23 -17.78
CA CYS A 4 -10.18 5.55 -16.49
C CYS A 4 -9.85 4.05 -16.60
N ALA A 5 -10.36 3.39 -17.65
CA ALA A 5 -10.07 1.99 -17.93
C ALA A 5 -8.60 1.82 -18.35
N ALA A 6 -8.11 2.70 -19.24
CA ALA A 6 -6.72 2.71 -19.66
C ALA A 6 -5.76 2.93 -18.48
N PHE A 7 -6.08 3.85 -17.55
CA PHE A 7 -5.31 4.08 -16.33
C PHE A 7 -5.26 2.83 -15.44
N CYS A 8 -6.41 2.26 -15.09
CA CYS A 8 -6.46 1.08 -14.22
C CYS A 8 -5.73 -0.11 -14.89
N SER A 9 -5.92 -0.27 -16.19
CA SER A 9 -5.24 -1.27 -16.99
C SER A 9 -3.73 -1.08 -17.02
N HIS A 10 -3.25 0.16 -17.17
CA HIS A 10 -1.83 0.47 -17.13
C HIS A 10 -1.21 0.11 -15.78
N VAL A 11 -1.89 0.42 -14.67
CA VAL A 11 -1.42 0.09 -13.32
C VAL A 11 -1.35 -1.42 -13.10
N LEU A 12 -2.33 -2.18 -13.61
CA LEU A 12 -2.37 -3.64 -13.42
C LEU A 12 -1.36 -4.40 -14.30
N TRP A 13 -1.19 -3.98 -15.55
CA TRP A 13 -0.43 -4.75 -16.56
C TRP A 13 0.83 -4.05 -17.06
N GLY A 14 1.22 -2.93 -16.47
CA GLY A 14 2.47 -2.22 -16.80
C GLY A 14 2.56 -1.78 -18.26
N GLY A 15 1.42 -1.53 -18.91
CA GLY A 15 1.35 -1.07 -20.31
C GLY A 15 1.77 -2.09 -21.37
N LYS A 16 1.87 -3.40 -21.05
CA LYS A 16 2.10 -4.49 -22.03
C LYS A 16 0.79 -4.95 -22.69
N PRO A 17 0.82 -5.61 -23.88
CA PRO A 17 -0.18 -5.42 -24.91
C PRO A 17 -1.52 -6.06 -24.56
N GLY A 18 -2.54 -5.21 -24.59
CA GLY A 18 -3.95 -5.53 -24.34
C GLY A 18 -4.58 -4.64 -23.28
N PRO A 19 -4.44 -3.29 -23.35
CA PRO A 19 -5.05 -2.45 -22.35
C PRO A 19 -6.57 -2.65 -22.38
N ILE A 20 -7.19 -2.84 -21.22
CA ILE A 20 -8.64 -2.78 -21.10
C ILE A 20 -9.03 -1.33 -21.33
N LEU A 21 -9.55 -1.05 -22.53
CA LEU A 21 -9.93 0.29 -22.99
C LEU A 21 -11.40 0.64 -22.73
N TRP A 22 -12.17 -0.34 -22.27
CA TRP A 22 -13.59 -0.24 -21.99
C TRP A 22 -13.86 -0.81 -20.61
N VAL A 23 -14.57 -0.06 -19.78
CA VAL A 23 -14.87 -0.42 -18.39
C VAL A 23 -15.40 -1.86 -18.25
N ASP A 24 -16.33 -2.25 -19.11
CA ASP A 24 -16.99 -3.55 -19.00
C ASP A 24 -16.07 -4.74 -19.29
N ASN A 25 -14.94 -4.56 -19.96
CA ASN A 25 -13.99 -5.65 -20.20
C ASN A 25 -13.31 -6.13 -18.90
N PHE A 26 -13.34 -5.35 -17.81
CA PHE A 26 -12.92 -5.83 -16.50
C PHE A 26 -13.80 -6.99 -15.98
N LYS A 27 -15.03 -7.16 -16.48
CA LYS A 27 -15.92 -8.26 -16.11
C LYS A 27 -15.41 -9.63 -16.58
N THR A 28 -14.58 -9.65 -17.64
CA THR A 28 -14.10 -10.87 -18.31
C THR A 28 -12.57 -10.96 -18.36
N ALA A 29 -11.86 -10.06 -17.66
CA ALA A 29 -10.41 -10.10 -17.56
C ALA A 29 -9.94 -11.41 -16.87
N GLY A 30 -9.06 -12.16 -17.54
CA GLY A 30 -8.75 -13.55 -17.19
C GLY A 30 -7.76 -13.75 -16.04
N ASP A 31 -7.17 -12.68 -15.52
CA ASP A 31 -6.13 -12.68 -14.49
C ASP A 31 -6.65 -12.17 -13.14
N GLY A 32 -7.96 -12.21 -12.93
CA GLY A 32 -8.61 -11.85 -11.67
C GLY A 32 -10.00 -12.43 -11.57
N THR A 33 -10.78 -11.90 -10.63
CA THR A 33 -12.17 -12.32 -10.43
C THR A 33 -13.09 -11.13 -10.46
N TYR A 34 -14.16 -11.22 -11.24
CA TYR A 34 -15.26 -10.27 -11.20
C TYR A 34 -16.35 -10.74 -10.25
N ALA A 35 -16.91 -9.83 -9.47
CA ALA A 35 -18.12 -10.06 -8.68
C ALA A 35 -19.08 -8.86 -8.84
N PRO A 36 -20.38 -9.09 -9.06
CA PRO A 36 -21.36 -8.01 -9.17
C PRO A 36 -21.70 -7.39 -7.81
N GLY A 37 -22.12 -6.13 -7.83
CA GLY A 37 -22.57 -5.38 -6.66
C GLY A 37 -21.44 -4.92 -5.72
N ALA A 38 -21.85 -4.44 -4.54
CA ALA A 38 -20.99 -3.74 -3.58
C ALA A 38 -20.77 -4.50 -2.25
N GLY A 39 -21.05 -5.80 -2.21
CA GLY A 39 -21.07 -6.61 -0.98
C GLY A 39 -19.70 -7.14 -0.51
N ASP A 40 -18.79 -7.38 -1.44
CA ASP A 40 -17.43 -7.90 -1.18
C ASP A 40 -16.38 -6.98 -1.81
N LEU A 41 -16.19 -5.81 -1.20
CA LEU A 41 -15.21 -4.83 -1.61
C LEU A 41 -13.96 -4.92 -0.73
N ALA A 42 -12.79 -4.92 -1.34
CA ALA A 42 -11.51 -4.90 -0.68
C ALA A 42 -10.61 -3.79 -1.25
N PRO A 43 -9.65 -3.26 -0.47
CA PRO A 43 -8.62 -2.39 -1.01
C PRO A 43 -7.95 -3.00 -2.24
N TRP A 44 -7.67 -2.16 -3.24
CA TRP A 44 -7.09 -2.49 -4.54
C TRP A 44 -7.96 -3.29 -5.51
N ASP A 45 -9.23 -3.52 -5.19
CA ASP A 45 -10.22 -3.89 -6.21
C ASP A 45 -10.39 -2.75 -7.22
N VAL A 46 -10.58 -3.06 -8.49
CA VAL A 46 -11.08 -2.10 -9.49
C VAL A 46 -12.60 -2.09 -9.39
N LEU A 47 -13.16 -0.96 -8.98
CA LEU A 47 -14.61 -0.77 -8.88
C LEU A 47 -15.16 -0.31 -10.22
N LEU A 48 -16.18 -1.01 -10.73
CA LEU A 48 -16.94 -0.59 -11.90
C LEU A 48 -18.15 0.20 -11.42
N PHE A 49 -18.33 1.39 -11.98
CA PHE A 49 -19.46 2.25 -11.67
C PHE A 49 -20.41 2.36 -12.85
N ASP A 50 -21.69 2.25 -12.55
CA ASP A 50 -22.82 2.54 -13.42
C ASP A 50 -23.53 3.76 -12.86
N TRP A 51 -23.25 4.93 -13.44
CA TRP A 51 -23.84 6.20 -13.00
C TRP A 51 -25.25 6.38 -13.53
N GLU A 52 -25.59 5.66 -14.60
CA GLU A 52 -26.84 5.78 -15.34
C GLU A 52 -27.90 4.78 -14.87
N GLY A 53 -27.48 3.74 -14.14
CA GLY A 53 -28.35 2.67 -13.63
C GLY A 53 -28.85 1.73 -14.73
N ASN A 54 -28.12 1.60 -15.85
CA ASN A 54 -28.54 0.80 -17.01
C ASN A 54 -27.84 -0.57 -17.10
N GLY A 55 -27.02 -0.93 -16.12
CA GLY A 55 -26.26 -2.18 -16.07
C GLY A 55 -24.94 -2.15 -16.84
N VAL A 56 -24.58 -1.01 -17.44
CA VAL A 56 -23.34 -0.81 -18.21
C VAL A 56 -22.38 0.02 -17.38
N GLY A 57 -21.12 -0.40 -17.28
CA GLY A 57 -20.12 0.37 -16.55
C GLY A 57 -19.69 1.59 -17.35
N ASN A 58 -19.81 2.78 -16.76
CA ASN A 58 -19.38 4.05 -17.34
C ASN A 58 -18.01 4.51 -16.81
N HIS A 59 -17.56 3.98 -15.66
CA HIS A 59 -16.33 4.43 -15.01
C HIS A 59 -15.66 3.35 -14.17
N VAL A 60 -14.33 3.44 -14.00
CA VAL A 60 -13.57 2.60 -13.07
C VAL A 60 -12.59 3.38 -12.22
N GLU A 61 -12.41 2.96 -10.97
CA GLU A 61 -11.38 3.47 -10.05
C GLU A 61 -10.90 2.35 -9.12
N PHE A 62 -9.68 2.46 -8.59
CA PHE A 62 -9.22 1.57 -7.54
C PHE A 62 -9.92 1.88 -6.21
N MET A 63 -10.36 0.84 -5.53
CA MET A 63 -10.83 0.88 -4.16
C MET A 63 -9.65 1.14 -3.22
N VAL A 64 -9.81 2.12 -2.34
CA VAL A 64 -8.80 2.43 -1.31
C VAL A 64 -9.31 1.97 0.05
N ALA A 65 -10.53 2.36 0.40
CA ALA A 65 -11.12 2.01 1.70
C ALA A 65 -12.64 2.09 1.66
N ASP A 66 -13.30 1.21 2.41
CA ASP A 66 -14.71 1.33 2.74
C ASP A 66 -14.88 2.33 3.88
N LEU A 67 -15.79 3.29 3.73
CA LEU A 67 -16.02 4.33 4.74
C LEU A 67 -17.13 3.93 5.73
N GLY A 68 -17.79 2.78 5.54
CA GLY A 68 -18.79 2.25 6.47
C GLY A 68 -20.12 3.00 6.49
N ASN A 69 -20.27 4.06 5.70
CA ASN A 69 -21.44 4.94 5.66
C ASN A 69 -22.15 4.93 4.29
N GLY A 70 -22.02 3.83 3.54
CA GLY A 70 -22.54 3.73 2.17
C GLY A 70 -21.66 4.41 1.11
N PHE A 71 -20.47 4.88 1.49
CA PHE A 71 -19.47 5.44 0.57
C PHE A 71 -18.16 4.66 0.64
N VAL A 72 -17.35 4.84 -0.40
CA VAL A 72 -15.99 4.32 -0.52
C VAL A 72 -15.02 5.43 -0.88
N ARG A 73 -13.77 5.29 -0.44
CA ARG A 73 -12.65 6.08 -0.95
C ARG A 73 -12.06 5.35 -2.15
N THR A 74 -11.84 6.07 -3.23
CA THR A 74 -11.26 5.55 -4.47
C THR A 74 -10.06 6.38 -4.92
N PHE A 75 -9.26 5.83 -5.83
CA PHE A 75 -8.18 6.51 -6.53
C PHE A 75 -8.22 6.15 -8.02
N GLY A 76 -8.18 7.14 -8.91
CA GLY A 76 -8.17 6.88 -10.34
C GLY A 76 -8.14 8.12 -11.20
N ALA A 77 -7.93 7.92 -12.50
CA ALA A 77 -8.15 8.95 -13.52
C ALA A 77 -9.65 9.13 -13.77
N ASN A 78 -10.06 10.32 -14.22
CA ASN A 78 -11.43 10.55 -14.69
C ASN A 78 -11.46 10.46 -16.21
N GLY A 79 -12.57 9.99 -16.79
CA GLY A 79 -12.72 9.92 -18.24
C GLY A 79 -12.71 11.30 -18.89
N SER A 80 -11.90 11.43 -19.96
CA SER A 80 -11.82 12.53 -20.91
C SER A 80 -11.40 13.90 -20.35
N ASP A 81 -10.26 13.97 -19.70
CA ASP A 81 -9.55 15.23 -19.49
C ASP A 81 -8.18 14.95 -18.89
N SER A 82 -7.18 15.76 -19.23
CA SER A 82 -5.78 15.77 -18.79
C SER A 82 -5.54 15.89 -17.27
N ARG A 83 -6.50 15.46 -16.46
CA ARG A 83 -6.53 15.54 -15.00
C ARG A 83 -5.81 14.34 -14.40
N GLU A 84 -4.90 14.65 -13.51
CA GLU A 84 -4.15 13.68 -12.73
C GLU A 84 -5.08 12.74 -11.95
N ALA A 85 -4.61 11.51 -11.76
CA ALA A 85 -5.26 10.57 -10.87
C ALA A 85 -5.28 11.15 -9.44
N ARG A 86 -6.44 11.05 -8.77
CA ARG A 86 -6.63 11.61 -7.43
C ARG A 86 -7.60 10.80 -6.60
N TYR A 87 -7.54 11.01 -5.30
CA TYR A 87 -8.48 10.42 -4.36
C TYR A 87 -9.87 11.04 -4.49
N ARG A 88 -10.91 10.21 -4.46
CA ARG A 88 -12.32 10.64 -4.48
C ARG A 88 -13.15 9.83 -3.49
N THR A 89 -14.30 10.38 -3.10
CA THR A 89 -15.31 9.66 -2.33
C THR A 89 -16.47 9.35 -3.26
N ARG A 90 -16.87 8.07 -3.36
CA ARG A 90 -17.95 7.61 -4.25
C ARG A 90 -19.02 6.88 -3.45
N PRO A 91 -20.31 7.05 -3.77
CA PRO A 91 -21.37 6.31 -3.10
C PRO A 91 -21.45 4.88 -3.66
N LYS A 92 -21.67 3.89 -2.78
CA LYS A 92 -21.75 2.47 -3.14
C LYS A 92 -22.91 2.13 -4.05
N ARG A 93 -23.98 2.93 -4.03
CA ARG A 93 -25.21 2.69 -4.81
C ARG A 93 -25.00 2.63 -6.33
N TYR A 94 -23.90 3.20 -6.81
CA TYR A 94 -23.55 3.20 -8.23
C TYR A 94 -22.50 2.14 -8.57
N ILE A 95 -22.05 1.33 -7.61
CA ILE A 95 -21.10 0.25 -7.89
C ILE A 95 -21.85 -0.88 -8.58
N LEU A 96 -21.51 -1.10 -9.85
CA LEU A 96 -21.99 -2.21 -10.65
C LEU A 96 -21.35 -3.53 -10.23
N GLY A 97 -20.08 -3.48 -9.85
CA GLY A 97 -19.31 -4.62 -9.40
C GLY A 97 -17.86 -4.28 -9.14
N ARG A 98 -17.08 -5.31 -8.84
CA ARG A 98 -15.64 -5.21 -8.62
C ARG A 98 -14.89 -6.25 -9.41
N PHE A 99 -13.79 -5.85 -10.03
CA PHE A 99 -12.75 -6.74 -10.48
C PHE A 99 -11.66 -6.78 -9.42
N ARG A 100 -11.36 -7.96 -8.90
CA ARG A 100 -10.25 -8.21 -7.98
C ARG A 100 -9.13 -8.85 -8.78
N PRO A 101 -8.05 -8.11 -9.07
CA PRO A 101 -6.89 -8.69 -9.72
C PRO A 101 -6.40 -9.90 -8.91
N GLY A 102 -5.98 -10.94 -9.60
CA GLY A 102 -5.30 -12.09 -9.02
C GLY A 102 -3.89 -11.67 -8.63
N TRP A 103 -3.77 -10.75 -7.67
CA TRP A 103 -2.50 -10.33 -7.10
C TRP A 103 -1.75 -11.61 -6.75
N SER A 104 -0.73 -11.94 -7.54
CA SER A 104 0.22 -12.91 -7.04
C SER A 104 0.66 -12.34 -5.70
N ALA A 105 0.73 -13.19 -4.68
CA ALA A 105 1.64 -12.91 -3.58
C ALA A 105 3.07 -12.98 -4.15
N ALA A 106 3.39 -12.13 -5.13
CA ALA A 106 4.69 -11.55 -5.21
C ALA A 106 4.88 -11.02 -3.80
N LEU A 107 5.77 -11.69 -3.06
CA LEU A 107 6.46 -11.11 -1.94
C LEU A 107 6.59 -9.64 -2.30
N VAL A 108 5.88 -8.79 -1.56
CA VAL A 108 6.20 -7.38 -1.55
C VAL A 108 7.60 -7.41 -0.95
N VAL A 109 8.62 -7.64 -1.79
CA VAL A 109 9.91 -7.02 -1.60
C VAL A 109 9.49 -5.57 -1.62
N PRO A 110 9.49 -4.90 -0.45
CA PRO A 110 9.18 -3.48 -0.40
C PRO A 110 9.98 -2.84 -1.51
N PRO A 111 9.47 -1.82 -2.23
CA PRO A 111 10.34 -1.04 -3.09
C PRO A 111 11.61 -0.82 -2.29
N LYS A 112 12.74 -1.30 -2.80
CA LYS A 112 14.04 -0.90 -2.31
C LYS A 112 13.97 0.61 -2.55
N LEU A 113 13.49 1.35 -1.55
CA LEU A 113 13.87 2.73 -1.35
C LEU A 113 15.36 2.69 -1.63
N PRO A 114 15.90 3.54 -2.53
CA PRO A 114 17.34 3.62 -2.67
C PRO A 114 17.83 3.66 -1.24
N ALA A 115 18.58 2.61 -0.86
CA ALA A 115 19.07 2.55 0.49
C ALA A 115 19.69 3.93 0.70
N PRO A 116 19.42 4.63 1.82
CA PRO A 116 20.35 5.69 2.18
C PRO A 116 21.73 5.08 1.93
N ILE A 117 22.57 5.76 1.15
CA ILE A 117 23.93 5.29 0.89
C ILE A 117 24.55 5.18 2.29
N ILE A 118 24.46 3.98 2.83
CA ILE A 118 25.06 3.51 4.03
C ILE A 118 25.96 2.47 3.42
N ASP A 119 27.21 2.86 3.22
CA ASP A 119 28.28 1.94 2.92
C ASP A 119 28.11 0.73 3.82
N GLN A 120 27.76 -0.37 3.16
CA GLN A 120 27.43 -1.62 3.81
C GLN A 120 28.76 -2.25 4.21
N GLU A 121 29.22 -1.92 5.41
CA GLU A 121 30.24 -2.69 6.12
C GLU A 121 29.61 -3.17 7.43
N ASP A 122 29.38 -4.49 7.46
CA ASP A 122 29.43 -5.38 8.62
C ASP A 122 28.57 -5.06 9.86
N ASP A 123 27.64 -5.98 10.16
CA ASP A 123 27.05 -6.19 11.49
C ASP A 123 26.54 -4.93 12.22
N ASP A 124 25.64 -4.18 11.57
CA ASP A 124 25.06 -2.95 12.10
C ASP A 124 24.22 -3.18 13.37
N MET A 125 24.87 -3.04 14.52
CA MET A 125 24.21 -2.70 15.77
C MET A 125 23.80 -1.22 15.72
N LEU A 126 22.58 -0.93 16.16
CA LEU A 126 22.06 0.43 16.30
C LEU A 126 21.46 0.62 17.70
N ILE A 127 21.89 1.64 18.43
CA ILE A 127 21.24 2.03 19.68
C ILE A 127 20.02 2.88 19.33
N LEU A 128 18.84 2.48 19.80
CA LEU A 128 17.62 3.28 19.77
C LEU A 128 17.46 3.99 21.12
N ASP A 129 17.28 5.31 21.08
CA ASP A 129 17.05 6.16 22.26
C ASP A 129 15.72 6.89 22.13
N ASN A 130 14.81 6.69 23.09
CA ASN A 130 13.48 7.34 23.11
C ASN A 130 13.37 8.45 24.17
N GLY A 131 14.47 8.84 24.81
CA GLY A 131 14.49 9.83 25.90
C GLY A 131 14.06 9.28 27.27
N HIS A 132 13.45 8.10 27.33
CA HIS A 132 13.05 7.39 28.56
C HIS A 132 13.82 6.08 28.78
N GLY A 133 14.56 5.61 27.78
CA GLY A 133 15.33 4.38 27.81
C GLY A 133 16.03 4.11 26.48
N GLN A 134 16.99 3.17 26.51
CA GLN A 134 17.79 2.78 25.36
C GLN A 134 17.70 1.28 25.10
N GLY A 135 17.71 0.90 23.82
CA GLY A 135 17.70 -0.50 23.39
C GLY A 135 18.63 -0.72 22.19
N LEU A 136 19.10 -1.94 22.03
CA LEU A 136 19.98 -2.33 20.93
C LEU A 136 19.16 -3.04 19.84
N LEU A 137 19.14 -2.47 18.65
CA LEU A 137 18.62 -3.08 17.45
C LEU A 137 19.76 -3.79 16.73
N SER A 138 19.66 -5.11 16.59
CA SER A 138 20.61 -5.93 15.82
C SER A 138 19.83 -7.00 15.07
N GLY A 139 20.13 -7.18 13.78
CA GLY A 139 19.44 -8.17 12.95
C GLY A 139 17.90 -8.01 12.92
N GLY A 140 17.40 -6.78 13.06
CA GLY A 140 15.95 -6.49 13.12
C GLY A 140 15.27 -6.77 14.46
N LYS A 141 16.00 -7.23 15.48
CA LYS A 141 15.47 -7.50 16.83
C LYS A 141 15.91 -6.43 17.82
N LEU A 142 14.95 -5.87 18.55
CA LEU A 142 15.22 -4.94 19.64
C LEU A 142 15.45 -5.70 20.96
N THR A 143 16.61 -5.49 21.56
CA THR A 143 17.00 -6.07 22.85
C THR A 143 17.26 -4.96 23.88
N SER A 144 17.00 -5.23 25.16
CA SER A 144 17.36 -4.31 26.24
C SER A 144 18.86 -4.30 26.44
N ILE A 145 19.45 -3.12 26.60
CA ILE A 145 20.85 -3.00 27.00
C ILE A 145 20.93 -3.23 28.53
N PRO A 146 21.68 -4.24 29.01
CA PRO A 146 21.60 -4.68 30.42
C PRO A 146 22.09 -3.64 31.43
N SER A 147 23.09 -2.84 31.06
CA SER A 147 23.70 -1.88 31.98
C SER A 147 24.11 -0.57 31.28
N PRO A 148 24.23 0.54 32.04
CA PRO A 148 24.82 1.79 31.53
C PRO A 148 26.27 1.64 31.05
N ASP A 149 26.98 0.62 31.51
CA ASP A 149 28.37 0.36 31.12
C ASP A 149 28.45 -0.23 29.71
N ASP A 150 27.48 -1.09 29.35
CA ASP A 150 27.33 -1.63 28.00
C ASP A 150 27.01 -0.53 26.99
N VAL A 151 26.18 0.46 27.37
CA VAL A 151 25.92 1.64 26.53
C VAL A 151 27.21 2.40 26.24
N ARG A 152 28.08 2.59 27.25
CA ARG A 152 29.36 3.27 27.07
C ARG A 152 30.30 2.45 26.18
N ALA A 153 30.34 1.13 26.35
CA ALA A 153 31.12 0.23 25.51
C ALA A 153 30.68 0.29 24.04
N LEU A 154 29.37 0.23 23.77
CA LEU A 154 28.81 0.34 22.42
C LEU A 154 29.11 1.69 21.77
N ARG A 155 28.98 2.80 22.51
CA ARG A 155 29.37 4.13 22.02
C ARG A 155 30.87 4.23 21.72
N LYS A 156 31.72 3.62 22.56
CA LYS A 156 33.17 3.54 22.33
C LYS A 156 33.50 2.71 21.08
N ALA A 157 32.71 1.66 20.82
CA ALA A 157 32.75 0.86 19.60
C ALA A 157 32.12 1.57 18.38
N LYS A 158 31.73 2.86 18.51
CA LYS A 158 31.14 3.70 17.46
C LYS A 158 29.81 3.18 16.90
N VAL A 159 29.06 2.41 17.71
CA VAL A 159 27.70 2.01 17.40
C VAL A 159 26.83 3.26 17.24
N LYS A 160 26.11 3.34 16.12
CA LYS A 160 25.26 4.50 15.79
C LYS A 160 24.11 4.62 16.80
N VAL A 161 23.64 5.85 17.02
CA VAL A 161 22.50 6.13 17.90
C VAL A 161 21.41 6.82 17.09
N ALA A 162 20.21 6.23 17.05
CA ALA A 162 19.03 6.84 16.46
C ALA A 162 18.05 7.30 17.54
N LYS A 163 17.65 8.56 17.48
CA LYS A 163 16.57 9.10 18.31
C LYS A 163 15.23 8.73 17.70
N VAL A 164 14.35 8.12 18.48
CA VAL A 164 13.05 7.66 18.02
C VAL A 164 11.94 8.08 18.97
N SER A 165 10.69 8.11 18.49
CA SER A 165 9.55 8.40 19.36
C SER A 165 9.26 7.21 20.30
N PRO A 166 8.70 7.46 21.50
CA PRO A 166 8.27 6.39 22.40
C PRO A 166 7.29 5.39 21.74
N GLU A 167 6.39 5.88 20.88
CA GLU A 167 5.39 5.06 20.18
C GLU A 167 6.04 4.12 19.15
N PHE A 168 7.06 4.60 18.43
CA PHE A 168 7.83 3.75 17.52
C PHE A 168 8.63 2.69 18.28
N TYR A 169 9.27 3.09 19.38
CA TYR A 169 10.04 2.19 20.23
C TYR A 169 9.18 1.06 20.82
N ASN A 170 7.98 1.38 21.32
CA ASN A 170 7.08 0.39 21.90
C ASN A 170 6.55 -0.61 20.85
N ARG A 171 6.20 -0.14 19.65
CA ARG A 171 5.79 -1.03 18.54
C ARG A 171 6.87 -2.05 18.18
N LEU A 172 8.14 -1.61 18.13
CA LEU A 172 9.27 -2.52 17.86
C LEU A 172 9.45 -3.59 18.94
N ARG A 173 9.18 -3.27 20.22
CA ARG A 173 9.24 -4.26 21.31
C ARG A 173 8.11 -5.29 21.23
N GLU A 174 6.92 -4.86 20.81
CA GLU A 174 5.75 -5.76 20.70
C GLU A 174 5.91 -6.77 19.58
N THR A 175 6.53 -6.39 18.46
CA THR A 175 6.83 -7.29 17.34
C THR A 175 7.94 -8.30 17.61
N ALA A 176 8.65 -8.19 18.73
CA ALA A 176 9.79 -9.04 19.09
C ALA A 176 9.45 -10.16 20.10
N LYS A 177 8.18 -10.26 20.53
CA LYS A 177 7.64 -11.38 21.31
C LYS A 177 7.08 -12.46 20.39
#